data_AF-A0A538PHI5-F1
#
_entry.id   AF-A0A538PHI5-F1
#
_cell.length_a   1.000
_cell.length_b   1.000
_cell.length_c   1.000
_cell.angle_alpha   90.00
_cell.angle_beta   90.00
_cell.angle_gamma   90.00
#
_symmetry.space_group_name_H-M   'P 1'
#
loop_
_entity.id
_entity.type
_entity.pdbx_description
1 polymer ?
#
loop_
_entity_poly.entity_id
_entity_poly.type
_entity_poly.pdbx_seq_one_letter_code
_entity_poly.pdbx_strand_id
1 'polypeptide(L)'
;MHGTLYEACGDRLVRVVDRNGVCHADLVWSGSNTDRLVRLTVDGAVVDGAVIDHPLLGATHAAGDTAMTAVDWARPTEIPAIAEPGRLPLGAGAAILNTLALLARRAGVAALRYAGPYPTAALWRTLARSFRCSADEAAFTAGALDRAVRVARDPIPIDFAPDPHERVAIAGGFVELRDRLERVVLGGISYEPGGSPARLISTPHRAGARSTTADHGDAPGGCPARPEGPAGVGSAPGGEVGAAPGGAARPLPAEPGGPGSGHHHCEVWFGDACYARVATLSAGGRVVDGPHPVPPCPSPVLGRGFPAALRDALAELVAEAVPAPLAADARALCAASELCWADLGARAAGELSGGFAVHAALWDRIAPLGLARLALALAEALAPVVAAAVAQRAAAAGSAPRYARTSPQESR
;
A
#
# COMPACT_ATOMS: atom_id res chain seq x y z
N MET A 1 -10.00 -20.36 -6.87
CA MET A 1 -9.58 -20.19 -8.28
C MET A 1 -9.11 -18.76 -8.47
N HIS A 2 -8.06 -18.55 -9.26
CA HIS A 2 -7.73 -17.21 -9.72
C HIS A 2 -8.68 -16.75 -10.81
N GLY A 3 -9.03 -15.47 -10.79
CA GLY A 3 -9.97 -14.85 -11.71
C GLY A 3 -9.30 -13.93 -12.75
N THR A 4 -7.99 -13.74 -12.67
CA THR A 4 -7.22 -12.94 -13.64
C THR A 4 -7.18 -13.61 -15.01
N LEU A 5 -7.65 -12.90 -16.03
CA LEU A 5 -7.43 -13.20 -17.44
C LEU A 5 -6.09 -12.61 -17.88
N TYR A 6 -5.30 -13.42 -18.60
CA TYR A 6 -4.05 -13.01 -19.23
C TYR A 6 -4.23 -13.06 -20.74
N GLU A 7 -4.35 -11.89 -21.36
CA GLU A 7 -4.42 -11.79 -22.82
C GLU A 7 -2.99 -11.80 -23.40
N ALA A 8 -2.78 -12.55 -24.48
CA ALA A 8 -1.47 -12.73 -25.09
C ALA A 8 -1.54 -12.65 -26.63
N CYS A 9 -0.46 -12.17 -27.24
CA CYS A 9 -0.25 -12.17 -28.68
C CYS A 9 0.99 -13.02 -29.00
N GLY A 10 0.77 -14.25 -29.47
CA GLY A 10 1.80 -15.28 -29.36
C GLY A 10 2.15 -15.55 -27.89
N ASP A 11 3.44 -15.72 -27.59
CA ASP A 11 3.90 -15.93 -26.21
C ASP A 11 3.90 -14.65 -25.36
N ARG A 12 3.86 -13.47 -26.00
CA ARG A 12 3.94 -12.15 -25.34
C ARG A 12 2.64 -11.84 -24.61
N LEU A 13 2.74 -11.60 -23.30
CA LEU A 13 1.64 -11.06 -22.49
C LEU A 13 1.34 -9.64 -22.96
N VAL A 14 0.10 -9.37 -23.38
CA VAL A 14 -0.34 -8.02 -23.78
C VAL A 14 -1.20 -7.35 -22.71
N ARG A 15 -2.12 -8.07 -22.04
CA ARG A 15 -2.98 -7.44 -21.01
C ARG A 15 -3.21 -8.36 -19.81
N VAL A 16 -3.29 -7.75 -18.63
CA VAL A 16 -3.65 -8.40 -17.36
C VAL A 16 -4.98 -7.80 -16.91
N VAL A 17 -6.05 -8.60 -16.97
CA VAL A 17 -7.43 -8.17 -16.71
C VAL A 17 -7.99 -8.99 -15.55
N ASP A 18 -8.66 -8.36 -14.58
CA ASP A 18 -9.25 -9.08 -13.45
C ASP A 18 -10.63 -9.68 -13.75
N ARG A 19 -11.16 -10.43 -12.78
CA ARG A 19 -12.50 -11.05 -12.83
C ARG A 19 -13.68 -10.07 -12.98
N ASN A 20 -13.44 -8.76 -12.77
CA ASN A 20 -14.42 -7.69 -12.94
C ASN A 20 -14.25 -6.97 -14.30
N GLY A 21 -13.30 -7.39 -15.14
CA GLY A 21 -12.99 -6.78 -16.43
C GLY A 21 -12.04 -5.58 -16.36
N VAL A 22 -11.45 -5.29 -15.20
CA VAL A 22 -10.54 -4.13 -15.04
C VAL A 22 -9.12 -4.52 -15.47
N CYS A 23 -8.55 -3.72 -16.37
CA CYS A 23 -7.19 -3.90 -16.88
C CYS A 23 -6.18 -3.30 -15.90
N HIS A 24 -5.38 -4.13 -15.24
CA HIS A 24 -4.34 -3.68 -14.28
C HIS A 24 -3.00 -3.40 -14.95
N ALA A 25 -2.68 -4.12 -16.04
CA ALA A 25 -1.50 -3.85 -16.87
C ALA A 25 -1.82 -4.04 -18.36
N ASP A 26 -1.27 -3.17 -19.19
CA ASP A 26 -1.37 -3.17 -20.66
C ASP A 26 0.05 -3.00 -21.26
N LEU A 27 0.44 -3.88 -22.17
CA LEU A 27 1.80 -4.06 -22.67
C LEU A 27 1.82 -4.05 -24.20
N VAL A 28 2.43 -3.00 -24.77
CA VAL A 28 2.65 -2.85 -26.21
C VAL A 28 4.07 -3.31 -26.53
N TRP A 29 4.20 -4.22 -27.50
CA TRP A 29 5.48 -4.80 -27.95
C TRP A 29 5.83 -4.35 -29.37
N SER A 30 7.12 -4.36 -29.72
CA SER A 30 7.61 -4.04 -31.06
C SER A 30 7.37 -5.19 -32.04
N GLY A 31 7.07 -4.84 -33.30
CA GLY A 31 6.71 -5.82 -34.32
C GLY A 31 7.85 -6.77 -34.73
N SER A 32 7.45 -8.02 -35.00
CA SER A 32 8.05 -9.06 -35.85
C SER A 32 9.52 -9.48 -35.73
N ASN A 33 10.40 -8.79 -34.99
CA ASN A 33 11.81 -9.20 -34.88
C ASN A 33 12.58 -8.72 -33.64
N THR A 34 12.14 -7.68 -32.94
CA THR A 34 12.93 -7.08 -31.83
C THR A 34 12.45 -7.44 -30.43
N ASP A 35 11.25 -8.04 -30.31
CA ASP A 35 10.69 -8.60 -29.07
C ASP A 35 10.72 -7.66 -27.85
N ARG A 36 10.78 -6.36 -28.11
CA ARG A 36 11.05 -5.30 -27.14
C ARG A 36 9.72 -4.74 -26.64
N LEU A 37 9.62 -4.47 -25.35
CA LEU A 37 8.55 -3.61 -24.85
C LEU A 37 8.68 -2.23 -25.52
N VAL A 38 7.55 -1.69 -25.98
CA VAL A 38 7.41 -0.29 -26.43
C VAL A 38 6.77 0.53 -25.31
N ARG A 39 5.77 -0.02 -24.62
CA ARG A 39 5.10 0.63 -23.49
C ARG A 39 4.51 -0.39 -22.53
N LEU A 40 4.61 -0.13 -21.22
CA LEU A 40 3.77 -0.72 -20.18
C LEU A 40 2.92 0.40 -19.56
N THR A 41 1.60 0.22 -19.52
CA THR A 41 0.66 1.09 -18.78
C THR A 41 0.13 0.32 -17.58
N VAL A 42 0.24 0.90 -16.37
CA VAL A 42 -0.08 0.22 -15.11
C VAL A 42 -0.38 1.23 -14.00
N ASP A 43 -1.53 1.13 -13.33
CA ASP A 43 -1.94 2.04 -12.23
C ASP A 43 -1.84 3.56 -12.56
N GLY A 44 -2.05 3.94 -13.82
CA GLY A 44 -1.88 5.32 -14.28
C GLY A 44 -0.43 5.77 -14.47
N ALA A 45 0.56 4.93 -14.14
CA ALA A 45 1.93 5.08 -14.59
C ALA A 45 2.09 4.54 -16.01
N VAL A 46 3.04 5.12 -16.74
CA VAL A 46 3.50 4.62 -18.05
C VAL A 46 5.00 4.40 -17.97
N VAL A 47 5.46 3.20 -18.29
CA VAL A 47 6.87 2.90 -18.52
C VAL A 47 7.13 2.89 -20.03
N ASP A 48 8.05 3.72 -20.48
CA ASP A 48 8.50 3.74 -21.87
C ASP A 48 9.58 2.66 -22.08
N GLY A 49 9.36 1.79 -23.07
CA GLY A 49 10.31 0.75 -23.44
C GLY A 49 11.57 1.26 -24.16
N ALA A 50 11.62 2.54 -24.50
CA ALA A 50 12.85 3.26 -24.82
C ALA A 50 13.91 3.05 -23.72
N VAL A 51 15.18 3.07 -24.11
CA VAL A 51 16.31 2.98 -23.18
C VAL A 51 17.16 4.23 -23.39
N ILE A 52 17.30 4.99 -22.31
CA ILE A 52 18.05 6.25 -22.25
C ILE A 52 19.15 6.14 -21.20
N ASP A 53 20.20 6.94 -21.33
CA ASP A 53 21.24 7.03 -20.32
C ASP A 53 20.82 8.01 -19.21
N HIS A 54 21.08 7.65 -17.96
CA HIS A 54 20.69 8.41 -16.77
C HIS A 54 21.90 8.60 -15.83
N PRO A 55 22.25 9.85 -15.43
CA PRO A 55 23.50 10.14 -14.72
C PRO A 55 23.81 9.33 -13.45
N LEU A 56 22.78 8.82 -12.76
CA LEU A 56 22.94 7.98 -11.56
C LEU A 56 22.69 6.48 -11.79
N LEU A 57 22.13 6.10 -12.95
CA LEU A 57 21.65 4.72 -13.17
C LEU A 57 22.19 4.06 -14.45
N GLY A 58 22.79 4.79 -15.38
CA GLY A 58 23.15 4.26 -16.70
C GLY A 58 21.90 4.00 -17.54
N ALA A 59 21.84 2.84 -18.21
CA ALA A 59 20.69 2.43 -19.02
C ALA A 59 19.38 2.36 -18.20
N THR A 60 18.38 3.14 -18.61
CA THR A 60 17.08 3.29 -17.93
C THR A 60 15.90 3.37 -18.89
N HIS A 61 14.74 2.95 -18.41
CA HIS A 61 13.42 3.33 -18.91
C HIS A 61 12.93 4.60 -18.21
N ALA A 62 12.16 5.43 -18.92
CA ALA A 62 11.31 6.42 -18.26
C ALA A 62 10.11 5.71 -17.63
N ALA A 63 9.76 6.06 -16.39
CA ALA A 63 8.67 5.45 -15.62
C ALA A 63 7.85 6.56 -14.95
N GLY A 64 6.85 7.05 -15.68
CA GLY A 64 6.18 8.32 -15.36
C GLY A 64 7.21 9.44 -15.29
N ASP A 65 7.17 10.16 -14.17
CA ASP A 65 8.03 11.32 -13.88
C ASP A 65 9.45 10.96 -13.38
N THR A 66 9.81 9.68 -13.28
CA THR A 66 11.13 9.23 -12.78
C THR A 66 11.78 8.18 -13.70
N ALA A 67 13.02 7.80 -13.39
CA ALA A 67 13.78 6.79 -14.12
C ALA A 67 13.77 5.44 -13.40
N MET A 68 13.72 4.36 -14.17
CA MET A 68 13.85 2.97 -13.71
C MET A 68 14.93 2.27 -14.53
N THR A 69 15.75 1.39 -13.97
CA THR A 69 16.78 0.69 -14.75
C THR A 69 16.18 -0.10 -15.91
N ALA A 70 16.93 -0.19 -17.01
CA ALA A 70 16.55 -1.00 -18.16
C ALA A 70 16.34 -2.47 -17.75
N VAL A 71 15.30 -3.10 -18.31
CA VAL A 71 14.96 -4.50 -18.06
C VAL A 71 14.76 -5.21 -19.40
N ASP A 72 15.25 -6.45 -19.51
CA ASP A 72 14.75 -7.36 -20.54
C ASP A 72 13.33 -7.80 -20.16
N TRP A 73 12.32 -7.07 -20.63
CA TRP A 73 10.92 -7.38 -20.40
C TRP A 73 10.51 -8.74 -21.00
N ALA A 74 11.22 -9.22 -22.02
CA ALA A 74 10.94 -10.53 -22.63
C ALA A 74 11.38 -11.69 -21.74
N ARG A 75 12.40 -11.48 -20.89
CA ARG A 75 12.92 -12.46 -19.91
C ARG A 75 13.56 -11.74 -18.69
N PRO A 76 12.78 -11.15 -17.77
CA PRO A 76 13.34 -10.32 -16.71
C PRO A 76 14.07 -11.16 -15.65
N THR A 77 15.39 -11.01 -15.56
CA THR A 77 16.29 -11.66 -14.59
C THR A 77 16.67 -10.79 -13.39
N GLU A 78 16.35 -9.49 -13.43
CA GLU A 78 16.73 -8.52 -12.40
C GLU A 78 15.53 -7.69 -11.96
N ILE A 79 15.48 -7.37 -10.66
CA ILE A 79 14.53 -6.43 -10.09
C ILE A 79 15.12 -5.03 -10.26
N PRO A 80 14.45 -4.13 -10.99
CA PRO A 80 15.02 -2.83 -11.34
C PRO A 80 15.11 -1.89 -10.13
N ALA A 81 16.06 -0.95 -10.21
CA ALA A 81 16.11 0.19 -9.32
C ALA A 81 15.30 1.35 -9.92
N ILE A 82 14.53 2.05 -9.09
CA ILE A 82 13.77 3.26 -9.45
C ILE A 82 14.43 4.43 -8.72
N ALA A 83 14.70 5.54 -9.42
CA ALA A 83 15.42 6.68 -8.87
C ALA A 83 14.62 7.39 -7.76
N GLU A 84 13.38 7.78 -8.05
CA GLU A 84 12.50 8.51 -7.12
C GLU A 84 11.14 7.80 -7.02
N PRO A 85 11.04 6.65 -6.31
CA PRO A 85 9.81 5.85 -6.29
C PRO A 85 8.59 6.59 -5.72
N GLY A 86 8.79 7.67 -4.96
CA GLY A 86 7.72 8.56 -4.49
C GLY A 86 7.09 9.46 -5.56
N ARG A 87 7.68 9.56 -6.77
CA ARG A 87 7.10 10.26 -7.93
C ARG A 87 6.20 9.37 -8.79
N LEU A 88 6.14 8.06 -8.51
CA LEU A 88 5.17 7.17 -9.15
C LEU A 88 3.78 7.34 -8.51
N PRO A 89 2.69 7.17 -9.28
CA PRO A 89 1.34 7.03 -8.75
C PRO A 89 1.25 5.97 -7.63
N LEU A 90 0.41 6.22 -6.63
CA LEU A 90 0.27 5.35 -5.46
C LEU A 90 -0.15 3.92 -5.86
N GLY A 91 0.74 2.96 -5.60
CA GLY A 91 0.54 1.54 -5.96
C GLY A 91 1.28 1.11 -7.22
N ALA A 92 1.59 2.03 -8.15
CA ALA A 92 2.16 1.67 -9.45
C ALA A 92 3.51 0.95 -9.35
N GLY A 93 4.39 1.32 -8.42
CA GLY A 93 5.64 0.58 -8.17
C GLY A 93 5.41 -0.89 -7.78
N ALA A 94 4.39 -1.19 -6.98
CA ALA A 94 4.04 -2.57 -6.61
C ALA A 94 3.41 -3.33 -7.80
N ALA A 95 2.60 -2.65 -8.62
CA ALA A 95 1.97 -3.24 -9.80
C ALA A 95 2.98 -3.49 -10.95
N ILE A 96 3.99 -2.63 -11.12
CA ILE A 96 5.16 -2.89 -11.98
C ILE A 96 5.89 -4.15 -11.51
N LEU A 97 6.16 -4.28 -10.20
CA LEU A 97 6.83 -5.45 -9.63
C LEU A 97 5.99 -6.73 -9.75
N ASN A 98 4.66 -6.67 -9.63
CA ASN A 98 3.76 -7.80 -9.90
C ASN A 98 3.76 -8.18 -11.39
N THR A 99 3.82 -7.20 -12.30
CA THR A 99 3.93 -7.42 -13.75
C THR A 99 5.27 -8.06 -14.13
N LEU A 100 6.38 -7.62 -13.52
CA LEU A 100 7.70 -8.23 -13.69
C LEU A 100 7.72 -9.68 -13.20
N ALA A 101 7.09 -9.97 -12.05
CA ALA A 101 6.96 -11.33 -11.55
C ALA A 101 6.07 -12.22 -12.46
N LEU A 102 5.01 -11.67 -13.07
CA LEU A 102 4.21 -12.38 -14.09
C LEU A 102 5.04 -12.72 -15.34
N LEU A 103 5.82 -11.76 -15.85
CA LEU A 103 6.68 -11.95 -17.02
C LEU A 103 7.81 -12.96 -16.73
N ALA A 104 8.48 -12.83 -15.60
CA ALA A 104 9.53 -13.76 -15.15
C ALA A 104 8.99 -15.20 -15.03
N ARG A 105 7.83 -15.38 -14.38
CA ARG A 105 7.18 -16.69 -14.23
C ARG A 105 6.80 -17.30 -15.58
N ARG A 106 6.29 -16.49 -16.53
CA ARG A 106 5.99 -16.94 -17.90
C ARG A 106 7.25 -17.30 -18.69
N ALA A 107 8.35 -16.59 -18.49
CA ALA A 107 9.63 -16.82 -19.15
C ALA A 107 10.50 -17.92 -18.48
N GLY A 108 9.97 -18.64 -17.49
CA GLY A 108 10.69 -19.72 -16.79
C GLY A 108 11.88 -19.25 -15.94
N VAL A 109 11.91 -17.99 -15.53
CA VAL A 109 12.97 -17.44 -14.67
C VAL A 109 12.72 -17.89 -13.23
N ALA A 110 13.60 -18.72 -12.69
CA ALA A 110 13.45 -19.31 -11.36
C ALA A 110 13.57 -18.28 -10.21
N ALA A 111 14.45 -17.28 -10.36
CA ALA A 111 14.63 -16.19 -9.42
C ALA A 111 15.21 -14.95 -10.11
N LEU A 112 14.92 -13.77 -9.55
CA LEU A 112 15.55 -12.50 -9.88
C LEU A 112 16.42 -12.03 -8.70
N ARG A 113 17.32 -11.07 -8.94
CA ARG A 113 18.06 -10.37 -7.89
C ARG A 113 17.88 -8.86 -7.99
N TYR A 114 18.02 -8.15 -6.87
CA TYR A 114 17.95 -6.69 -6.84
C TYR A 114 19.33 -6.08 -7.10
N ALA A 115 19.46 -5.36 -8.22
CA ALA A 115 20.69 -4.73 -8.69
C ALA A 115 20.74 -3.21 -8.39
N GLY A 116 20.21 -2.81 -7.23
CA GLY A 116 20.03 -1.40 -6.88
C GLY A 116 20.78 -0.92 -5.63
N PRO A 117 20.93 0.42 -5.49
CA PRO A 117 21.62 1.04 -4.37
C PRO A 117 20.76 1.18 -3.11
N TYR A 118 19.44 0.99 -3.19
CA TYR A 118 18.48 1.33 -2.12
C TYR A 118 17.67 0.13 -1.60
N PRO A 119 18.29 -0.91 -1.02
CA PRO A 119 17.56 -2.04 -0.43
C PRO A 119 16.93 -1.63 0.91
N THR A 120 15.79 -0.94 0.85
CA THR A 120 15.07 -0.46 2.04
C THR A 120 14.05 -1.48 2.54
N ALA A 121 13.67 -1.39 3.82
CA ALA A 121 12.57 -2.16 4.39
C ALA A 121 11.24 -1.94 3.63
N ALA A 122 10.98 -0.72 3.15
CA ALA A 122 9.81 -0.42 2.32
C ALA A 122 9.85 -1.17 0.97
N LEU A 123 11.02 -1.23 0.33
CA LEU A 123 11.21 -2.03 -0.89
C LEU A 123 11.05 -3.53 -0.60
N TRP A 124 11.67 -4.05 0.46
CA TRP A 124 11.53 -5.46 0.86
C TRP A 124 10.07 -5.88 1.02
N ARG A 125 9.31 -5.12 1.81
CA ARG A 125 7.87 -5.34 2.05
C ARG A 125 7.03 -5.14 0.80
N THR A 126 7.55 -4.51 -0.25
CA THR A 126 6.91 -4.44 -1.57
C THR A 126 7.26 -5.66 -2.41
N LEU A 127 8.51 -6.12 -2.40
CA LEU A 127 8.96 -7.31 -3.14
C LEU A 127 8.30 -8.60 -2.64
N ALA A 128 8.12 -8.78 -1.32
CA ALA A 128 7.44 -9.94 -0.75
C ALA A 128 5.97 -10.14 -1.23
N ARG A 129 5.35 -9.11 -1.82
CA ARG A 129 4.00 -9.16 -2.42
C ARG A 129 3.99 -9.82 -3.80
N SER A 130 5.12 -9.81 -4.50
CA SER A 130 5.23 -10.32 -5.88
C SER A 130 6.27 -11.45 -6.02
N PHE A 131 7.06 -11.71 -4.98
CA PHE A 131 8.14 -12.69 -4.97
C PHE A 131 8.19 -13.47 -3.64
N ARG A 132 8.80 -14.66 -3.68
CA ARG A 132 9.26 -15.40 -2.49
C ARG A 132 10.77 -15.22 -2.36
N CYS A 133 11.23 -14.85 -1.18
CA CYS A 133 12.62 -14.47 -0.94
C CYS A 133 13.39 -15.59 -0.26
N SER A 134 14.68 -15.75 -0.58
CA SER A 134 15.58 -16.74 0.06
C SER A 134 16.14 -16.31 1.43
N ALA A 135 15.74 -15.15 1.94
CA ALA A 135 16.28 -14.49 3.15
C ALA A 135 15.21 -13.62 3.84
N ASP A 136 15.60 -12.81 4.83
CA ASP A 136 14.74 -11.90 5.57
C ASP A 136 15.02 -10.39 5.29
N GLU A 137 14.25 -9.51 5.94
CA GLU A 137 14.37 -8.05 5.80
C GLU A 137 15.73 -7.52 6.31
N ALA A 138 16.30 -8.13 7.36
CA ALA A 138 17.56 -7.71 7.93
C ALA A 138 18.73 -8.04 6.98
N ALA A 139 18.72 -9.24 6.40
CA ALA A 139 19.68 -9.65 5.38
C ALA A 139 19.61 -8.78 4.11
N PHE A 140 18.42 -8.38 3.68
CA PHE A 140 18.25 -7.48 2.53
C PHE A 140 18.71 -6.05 2.80
N THR A 141 18.38 -5.49 3.96
CA THR A 141 18.75 -4.12 4.35
C THR A 141 20.21 -3.97 4.81
N ALA A 142 20.95 -5.08 4.97
CA ALA A 142 22.35 -5.08 5.36
C ALA A 142 23.21 -4.22 4.40
N GLY A 143 23.92 -3.23 4.96
CA GLY A 143 24.77 -2.33 4.18
C GLY A 143 24.03 -1.33 3.29
N ALA A 144 22.72 -1.13 3.44
CA ALA A 144 21.92 -0.25 2.56
C ALA A 144 22.51 1.18 2.42
N LEU A 145 23.03 1.77 3.50
CA LEU A 145 23.66 3.10 3.47
C LEU A 145 24.97 3.11 2.66
N ASP A 146 25.82 2.09 2.84
CA ASP A 146 27.09 1.92 2.12
C ASP A 146 26.84 1.70 0.60
N ARG A 147 25.81 0.91 0.28
CA ARG A 147 25.31 0.75 -1.10
C ARG A 147 24.78 2.05 -1.69
N ALA A 148 24.03 2.84 -0.92
CA ALA A 148 23.50 4.12 -1.36
C ALA A 148 24.63 5.13 -1.64
N VAL A 149 25.62 5.25 -0.75
CA VAL A 149 26.76 6.16 -0.87
C VAL A 149 27.64 5.84 -2.08
N ARG A 150 27.85 4.54 -2.39
CA ARG A 150 28.58 4.12 -3.60
C ARG A 150 27.73 4.10 -4.88
N VAL A 151 26.42 4.32 -4.79
CA VAL A 151 25.45 4.05 -5.87
C VAL A 151 25.64 2.62 -6.42
N ALA A 152 25.68 1.63 -5.53
CA ALA A 152 25.99 0.24 -5.85
C ALA A 152 24.97 -0.41 -6.79
N ARG A 153 25.47 -1.21 -7.76
CA ARG A 153 24.69 -1.80 -8.86
C ARG A 153 24.89 -3.32 -9.00
N ASP A 154 25.87 -3.87 -8.29
CA ASP A 154 26.07 -5.30 -8.10
C ASP A 154 24.81 -5.96 -7.49
N PRO A 155 24.35 -7.12 -7.99
CA PRO A 155 23.17 -7.78 -7.44
C PRO A 155 23.37 -8.25 -5.99
N ILE A 156 22.42 -7.93 -5.11
CA ILE A 156 22.39 -8.47 -3.74
C ILE A 156 22.21 -10.00 -3.82
N PRO A 157 22.95 -10.81 -3.03
CA PRO A 157 22.90 -12.28 -3.06
C PRO A 157 21.66 -12.84 -2.33
N ILE A 158 20.47 -12.34 -2.68
CA ILE A 158 19.17 -12.83 -2.21
C ILE A 158 18.33 -13.11 -3.45
N ASP A 159 17.83 -14.33 -3.55
CA ASP A 159 17.03 -14.80 -4.67
C ASP A 159 15.55 -14.52 -4.43
N PHE A 160 14.92 -13.86 -5.40
CA PHE A 160 13.50 -13.51 -5.41
C PHE A 160 12.78 -14.36 -6.47
N ALA A 161 12.23 -15.49 -6.05
CA ALA A 161 11.45 -16.38 -6.90
C ALA A 161 10.10 -15.74 -7.27
N PRO A 162 9.69 -15.67 -8.56
CA PRO A 162 8.44 -15.03 -8.96
C PRO A 162 7.18 -15.70 -8.39
N ASP A 163 6.43 -14.96 -7.57
CA ASP A 163 5.14 -15.39 -7.05
C ASP A 163 4.11 -14.23 -7.06
N PRO A 164 3.68 -13.80 -8.27
CA PRO A 164 2.75 -12.69 -8.42
C PRO A 164 1.34 -13.04 -7.93
N HIS A 165 0.68 -12.06 -7.33
CA HIS A 165 -0.69 -12.14 -6.85
C HIS A 165 -1.72 -11.79 -7.94
N GLU A 166 -2.92 -12.34 -7.80
CA GLU A 166 -4.11 -11.76 -8.43
C GLU A 166 -4.43 -10.42 -7.76
N ARG A 167 -4.82 -9.43 -8.56
CA ARG A 167 -5.34 -8.16 -8.09
C ARG A 167 -6.75 -7.99 -8.63
N VAL A 168 -7.68 -7.55 -7.78
CA VAL A 168 -9.08 -7.31 -8.17
C VAL A 168 -9.49 -5.91 -7.73
N ALA A 169 -10.04 -5.12 -8.66
CA ALA A 169 -10.57 -3.80 -8.38
C ALA A 169 -11.89 -3.87 -7.60
N ILE A 170 -12.04 -3.00 -6.60
CA ILE A 170 -13.24 -2.87 -5.77
C ILE A 170 -13.63 -1.40 -5.60
N ALA A 171 -14.85 -1.13 -5.11
CA ALA A 171 -15.28 0.23 -4.78
C ALA A 171 -14.29 0.88 -3.79
N GLY A 172 -13.65 1.98 -4.20
CA GLY A 172 -12.67 2.71 -3.38
C GLY A 172 -11.23 2.17 -3.41
N GLY A 173 -10.91 1.14 -4.21
CA GLY A 173 -9.53 0.65 -4.35
C GLY A 173 -9.40 -0.74 -4.96
N PHE A 174 -8.62 -1.63 -4.33
CA PHE A 174 -8.33 -2.98 -4.84
C PHE A 174 -7.98 -3.97 -3.72
N VAL A 175 -7.93 -5.26 -4.06
CA VAL A 175 -7.45 -6.34 -3.19
C VAL A 175 -6.29 -7.09 -3.83
N GLU A 176 -5.40 -7.65 -3.01
CA GLU A 176 -4.32 -8.56 -3.44
C GLU A 176 -4.63 -9.98 -2.91
N LEU A 177 -4.62 -10.96 -3.81
CA LEU A 177 -5.11 -12.33 -3.61
C LEU A 177 -4.07 -13.35 -4.11
N ARG A 178 -3.71 -14.30 -3.24
CA ARG A 178 -3.05 -15.57 -3.61
C ARG A 178 -3.99 -16.72 -3.24
N ASP A 179 -3.56 -17.68 -2.43
CA ASP A 179 -4.44 -18.72 -1.85
C ASP A 179 -5.50 -18.16 -0.88
N ARG A 180 -5.32 -16.91 -0.45
CA ARG A 180 -6.18 -16.15 0.45
C ARG A 180 -6.17 -14.66 0.08
N LEU A 181 -7.08 -13.90 0.67
CA LEU A 181 -6.96 -12.44 0.74
C LEU A 181 -5.73 -12.07 1.58
N GLU A 182 -4.68 -11.55 0.92
CA GLU A 182 -3.45 -11.14 1.60
C GLU A 182 -3.51 -9.67 2.00
N ARG A 183 -4.29 -8.85 1.28
CA ARG A 183 -4.40 -7.41 1.50
C ARG A 183 -5.63 -6.79 0.86
N VAL A 184 -6.03 -5.65 1.42
CA VAL A 184 -7.00 -4.72 0.84
C VAL A 184 -6.38 -3.31 0.82
N VAL A 185 -6.58 -2.56 -0.26
CA VAL A 185 -6.31 -1.12 -0.34
C VAL A 185 -7.62 -0.39 -0.55
N LEU A 186 -7.98 0.53 0.35
CA LEU A 186 -9.20 1.33 0.29
C LEU A 186 -8.87 2.77 0.67
N GLY A 187 -9.26 3.74 -0.17
CA GLY A 187 -9.00 5.16 0.08
C GLY A 187 -7.51 5.51 0.23
N GLY A 188 -6.62 4.75 -0.43
CA GLY A 188 -5.16 4.89 -0.29
C GLY A 188 -4.58 4.31 1.02
N ILE A 189 -5.38 3.63 1.84
CA ILE A 189 -4.98 2.98 3.10
C ILE A 189 -4.77 1.49 2.84
N SER A 190 -3.65 0.94 3.31
CA SER A 190 -3.32 -0.49 3.20
C SER A 190 -3.78 -1.25 4.44
N TYR A 191 -4.58 -2.30 4.28
CA TYR A 191 -5.02 -3.20 5.33
C TYR A 191 -4.39 -4.57 5.10
N GLU A 192 -3.52 -4.98 6.02
CA GLU A 192 -2.72 -6.21 5.93
C GLU A 192 -2.84 -7.02 7.25
N PRO A 193 -2.70 -8.36 7.22
CA PRO A 193 -2.67 -9.17 8.43
C PRO A 193 -1.51 -8.76 9.33
N GLY A 194 -1.81 -8.40 10.59
CA GLY A 194 -0.80 -7.88 11.53
C GLY A 194 -0.37 -6.42 11.30
N GLY A 195 -1.01 -5.68 10.38
CA GLY A 195 -0.72 -4.27 10.15
C GLY A 195 -0.97 -3.37 11.37
N SER A 196 -0.50 -2.11 11.28
CA SER A 196 -0.73 -1.11 12.33
C SER A 196 -0.73 0.31 11.73
N PRO A 197 -1.73 1.17 12.07
CA PRO A 197 -2.95 0.87 12.82
C PRO A 197 -4.00 0.15 11.95
N ALA A 198 -3.85 0.18 10.62
CA ALA A 198 -4.77 -0.45 9.67
C ALA A 198 -4.49 -1.96 9.56
N ARG A 199 -5.52 -2.78 9.82
CA ARG A 199 -5.44 -4.24 9.93
C ARG A 199 -6.44 -4.94 9.02
N LEU A 200 -6.02 -6.05 8.43
CA LEU A 200 -6.92 -7.01 7.81
C LEU A 200 -7.17 -8.16 8.81
N ILE A 201 -8.34 -8.16 9.45
CA ILE A 201 -8.73 -9.17 10.43
C ILE A 201 -9.55 -10.26 9.75
N SER A 202 -9.00 -11.48 9.68
CA SER A 202 -9.72 -12.66 9.21
C SER A 202 -10.64 -13.19 10.31
N THR A 203 -11.95 -13.21 10.07
CA THR A 203 -12.92 -13.82 10.98
C THR A 203 -13.32 -15.22 10.51
N PRO A 204 -13.27 -16.25 11.39
CA PRO A 204 -13.74 -17.58 11.04
C PRO A 204 -15.24 -17.56 10.83
N HIS A 205 -15.73 -18.26 9.81
CA HIS A 205 -17.16 -18.42 9.58
C HIS A 205 -17.78 -19.14 10.79
N ARG A 206 -18.67 -18.47 11.53
CA ARG A 206 -19.48 -19.10 12.59
C ARG A 206 -20.57 -19.97 11.96
N ALA A 207 -20.14 -21.13 11.45
CA ALA A 207 -21.01 -22.14 10.86
C ALA A 207 -22.09 -22.57 11.87
N GLY A 208 -23.32 -22.14 11.65
CA GLY A 208 -24.47 -22.65 12.40
C GLY A 208 -24.42 -22.41 13.91
N ALA A 209 -24.12 -21.18 14.35
CA ALA A 209 -24.65 -20.70 15.62
C ALA A 209 -26.19 -20.65 15.52
N ARG A 210 -26.83 -21.81 15.66
CA ARG A 210 -28.29 -21.96 15.59
C ARG A 210 -28.89 -21.00 16.60
N SER A 211 -29.79 -20.14 16.12
CA SER A 211 -30.54 -19.25 16.98
C SER A 211 -31.44 -20.10 17.88
N THR A 212 -30.96 -20.41 19.08
CA THR A 212 -31.79 -20.95 20.14
C THR A 212 -32.66 -19.82 20.64
N THR A 213 -33.75 -19.55 19.90
CA THR A 213 -34.95 -18.92 20.45
C THR A 213 -35.44 -19.82 21.56
N ALA A 214 -34.93 -19.57 22.77
CA ALA A 214 -35.31 -20.28 23.98
C ALA A 214 -36.74 -19.87 24.31
N ASP A 215 -37.66 -20.73 23.89
CA ASP A 215 -39.08 -20.69 24.20
C ASP A 215 -39.28 -20.59 25.73
N HIS A 216 -39.73 -19.42 26.20
CA HIS A 216 -39.94 -19.12 27.62
C HIS A 216 -40.96 -17.99 27.81
N GLY A 217 -42.14 -18.33 28.33
CA GLY A 217 -42.95 -17.45 29.16
C GLY A 217 -44.13 -16.76 28.48
N ASP A 218 -45.34 -17.12 28.94
CA ASP A 218 -46.56 -16.35 28.68
C ASP A 218 -46.51 -14.92 29.25
N ALA A 219 -47.26 -14.06 28.56
CA ALA A 219 -48.02 -12.86 28.93
C ALA A 219 -48.27 -12.52 30.44
N PRO A 220 -48.75 -11.29 30.79
CA PRO A 220 -49.36 -10.27 29.90
C PRO A 220 -48.95 -8.80 30.13
N GLY A 221 -49.36 -7.91 29.21
CA GLY A 221 -49.63 -6.51 29.54
C GLY A 221 -49.39 -5.47 28.43
N GLY A 222 -50.27 -4.46 28.33
CA GLY A 222 -49.91 -3.14 27.81
C GLY A 222 -50.09 -2.85 26.31
N CYS A 223 -51.33 -2.76 25.83
CA CYS A 223 -51.66 -1.80 24.76
C CYS A 223 -51.73 -0.38 25.39
N PRO A 224 -51.43 0.72 24.66
CA PRO A 224 -52.42 1.21 23.67
C PRO A 224 -51.88 1.96 22.43
N ALA A 225 -52.80 2.17 21.48
CA ALA A 225 -52.93 3.32 20.56
C ALA A 225 -51.79 3.66 19.56
N ARG A 226 -52.04 3.32 18.28
CA ARG A 226 -51.70 4.19 17.14
C ARG A 226 -52.75 5.30 16.99
N PRO A 227 -52.40 6.50 16.52
CA PRO A 227 -53.27 7.33 15.69
C PRO A 227 -53.10 6.97 14.21
N GLU A 228 -54.19 7.00 13.45
CA GLU A 228 -54.19 6.88 11.98
C GLU A 228 -54.15 8.27 11.32
N GLY A 229 -53.55 8.38 10.14
CA GLY A 229 -53.45 9.63 9.37
C GLY A 229 -53.28 9.32 7.87
N PRO A 230 -53.94 10.06 6.95
CA PRO A 230 -54.41 9.45 5.69
C PRO A 230 -53.46 9.58 4.49
N ALA A 231 -53.78 8.81 3.45
CA ALA A 231 -53.06 8.76 2.18
C ALA A 231 -53.17 10.05 1.36
N GLY A 232 -52.08 10.42 0.68
CA GLY A 232 -52.08 11.40 -0.41
C GLY A 232 -52.01 10.70 -1.77
N VAL A 233 -52.99 10.94 -2.63
CA VAL A 233 -52.99 10.48 -4.03
C VAL A 233 -52.41 11.60 -4.91
N GLY A 234 -51.46 11.27 -5.79
CA GLY A 234 -50.86 12.21 -6.74
C GLY A 234 -50.42 11.50 -8.01
N SER A 235 -51.00 11.90 -9.15
CA SER A 235 -50.79 11.24 -10.44
C SER A 235 -49.58 11.77 -11.21
N ALA A 236 -48.96 10.92 -12.02
CA ALA A 236 -48.13 11.35 -13.17
C ALA A 236 -49.04 11.91 -14.30
N PRO A 237 -48.49 12.62 -15.31
CA PRO A 237 -47.94 11.88 -16.47
C PRO A 237 -46.73 12.53 -17.19
N GLY A 238 -46.02 11.72 -17.98
CA GLY A 238 -45.06 12.16 -19.01
C GLY A 238 -43.64 12.49 -18.49
N GLY A 239 -42.53 12.10 -19.15
CA GLY A 239 -42.37 11.13 -20.24
C GLY A 239 -41.54 11.67 -21.41
N GLU A 240 -40.44 10.99 -21.75
CA GLU A 240 -39.74 11.15 -23.03
C GLU A 240 -38.89 9.92 -23.36
N VAL A 241 -38.46 9.78 -24.62
CA VAL A 241 -37.84 8.56 -25.16
C VAL A 241 -36.38 8.82 -25.52
N GLY A 242 -35.44 8.26 -24.74
CA GLY A 242 -33.99 8.32 -24.98
C GLY A 242 -33.42 6.93 -25.25
N ALA A 243 -32.66 6.77 -26.34
CA ALA A 243 -32.14 5.47 -26.76
C ALA A 243 -30.92 5.01 -25.94
N ALA A 244 -30.87 3.70 -25.65
CA ALA A 244 -29.70 3.04 -25.07
C ALA A 244 -28.60 2.83 -26.14
N PRO A 245 -27.33 2.74 -25.73
CA PRO A 245 -26.72 1.41 -25.73
C PRO A 245 -25.97 1.11 -24.42
N GLY A 246 -26.72 0.79 -23.35
CA GLY A 246 -26.18 0.23 -22.12
C GLY A 246 -26.35 -1.28 -22.10
N GLY A 247 -25.30 -2.02 -22.47
CA GLY A 247 -25.27 -3.48 -22.32
C GLY A 247 -25.19 -3.86 -20.85
N ALA A 248 -26.34 -3.96 -20.17
CA ALA A 248 -26.41 -4.23 -18.73
C ALA A 248 -25.68 -5.54 -18.40
N ALA A 249 -24.61 -5.43 -17.60
CA ALA A 249 -23.80 -6.57 -17.19
C ALA A 249 -24.69 -7.58 -16.45
N ARG A 250 -24.93 -8.73 -17.10
CA ARG A 250 -25.78 -9.80 -16.58
C ARG A 250 -25.24 -10.22 -15.20
N PRO A 251 -26.03 -10.14 -14.12
CA PRO A 251 -25.54 -10.43 -12.78
C PRO A 251 -24.99 -11.87 -12.74
N LEU A 252 -23.74 -12.00 -12.31
CA LEU A 252 -23.09 -13.29 -12.16
C LEU A 252 -23.89 -14.17 -11.18
N PRO A 253 -24.03 -15.48 -11.44
CA PRO A 253 -24.70 -16.38 -10.52
C PRO A 253 -24.00 -16.35 -9.16
N ALA A 254 -24.77 -16.37 -8.07
CA ALA A 254 -24.21 -16.42 -6.73
C ALA A 254 -23.35 -17.68 -6.59
N GLU A 255 -22.06 -17.50 -6.26
CA GLU A 255 -21.14 -18.63 -6.12
C GLU A 255 -21.66 -19.58 -5.01
N PRO A 256 -21.76 -20.90 -5.29
CA PRO A 256 -22.13 -21.87 -4.26
C PRO A 256 -21.08 -21.86 -3.15
N GLY A 257 -21.53 -21.79 -1.90
CA GLY A 257 -20.67 -21.57 -0.73
C GLY A 257 -19.65 -22.68 -0.51
N GLY A 258 -18.46 -22.53 -1.11
CA GLY A 258 -17.31 -23.41 -0.89
C GLY A 258 -16.78 -23.32 0.55
N PRO A 259 -15.90 -24.26 0.96
CA PRO A 259 -15.44 -24.43 2.35
C PRO A 259 -14.46 -23.34 2.85
N GLY A 260 -14.61 -22.10 2.40
CA GLY A 260 -13.81 -20.93 2.76
C GLY A 260 -14.66 -19.69 3.05
N SER A 261 -15.87 -19.86 3.59
CA SER A 261 -16.89 -18.81 3.80
C SER A 261 -16.58 -17.76 4.89
N GLY A 262 -15.29 -17.54 5.19
CA GLY A 262 -14.84 -16.51 6.14
C GLY A 262 -15.06 -15.09 5.62
N HIS A 263 -15.17 -14.15 6.54
CA HIS A 263 -15.20 -12.72 6.26
C HIS A 263 -13.91 -12.05 6.74
N HIS A 264 -13.42 -11.09 5.98
CA HIS A 264 -12.29 -10.26 6.39
C HIS A 264 -12.78 -8.85 6.69
N HIS A 265 -12.29 -8.25 7.77
CA HIS A 265 -12.57 -6.87 8.11
C HIS A 265 -11.34 -5.99 7.86
N CYS A 266 -11.54 -4.87 7.18
CA CYS A 266 -10.61 -3.76 7.18
C CYS A 266 -10.91 -2.89 8.41
N GLU A 267 -10.01 -2.91 9.40
CA GLU A 267 -10.23 -2.22 10.68
C GLU A 267 -9.05 -1.31 11.01
N VAL A 268 -9.32 -0.17 11.63
CA VAL A 268 -8.34 0.76 12.20
C VAL A 268 -8.27 0.50 13.70
N TRP A 269 -7.08 0.31 14.25
CA TRP A 269 -6.86 -0.02 15.66
C TRP A 269 -5.86 0.94 16.32
N PHE A 270 -6.21 1.46 17.51
CA PHE A 270 -5.30 2.27 18.33
C PHE A 270 -5.18 1.62 19.71
N GLY A 271 -4.00 1.07 20.00
CA GLY A 271 -3.81 0.15 21.13
C GLY A 271 -4.57 -1.16 20.95
N ASP A 272 -5.18 -1.65 22.04
CA ASP A 272 -5.92 -2.92 22.08
C ASP A 272 -7.38 -2.80 21.64
N ALA A 273 -7.79 -1.64 21.09
CA ALA A 273 -9.17 -1.37 20.70
C ALA A 273 -9.29 -1.11 19.19
N CYS A 274 -10.27 -1.77 18.55
CA CYS A 274 -10.76 -1.36 17.24
C CYS A 274 -11.37 0.04 17.36
N TYR A 275 -10.83 0.99 16.60
CA TYR A 275 -11.33 2.36 16.49
C TYR A 275 -12.46 2.46 15.48
N ALA A 276 -12.33 1.77 14.34
CA ALA A 276 -13.34 1.75 13.27
C ALA A 276 -13.23 0.49 12.40
N ARG A 277 -14.36 -0.03 11.92
CA ARG A 277 -14.41 -0.98 10.81
C ARG A 277 -14.76 -0.22 9.53
N VAL A 278 -13.83 -0.19 8.59
CA VAL A 278 -13.95 0.52 7.31
C VAL A 278 -14.64 -0.34 6.27
N ALA A 279 -14.40 -1.65 6.22
CA ALA A 279 -15.08 -2.54 5.28
C ALA A 279 -15.15 -3.98 5.80
N THR A 280 -16.12 -4.74 5.27
CA THR A 280 -16.22 -6.20 5.38
C THR A 280 -16.15 -6.79 3.97
N LEU A 281 -15.30 -7.81 3.78
CA LEU A 281 -15.11 -8.49 2.51
C LEU A 281 -15.36 -10.01 2.66
N SER A 282 -15.65 -10.69 1.56
CA SER A 282 -15.58 -12.16 1.50
C SER A 282 -14.13 -12.64 1.38
N ALA A 283 -13.89 -13.93 1.60
CA ALA A 283 -12.58 -14.55 1.34
C ALA A 283 -12.09 -14.38 -0.12
N GLY A 284 -13.00 -14.22 -1.08
CA GLY A 284 -12.69 -13.89 -2.48
C GLY A 284 -12.48 -12.39 -2.76
N GLY A 285 -12.38 -11.55 -1.73
CA GLY A 285 -12.12 -10.11 -1.85
C GLY A 285 -13.30 -9.26 -2.34
N ARG A 286 -14.50 -9.82 -2.49
CA ARG A 286 -15.70 -9.04 -2.81
C ARG A 286 -16.13 -8.25 -1.58
N VAL A 287 -16.34 -6.93 -1.72
CA VAL A 287 -16.92 -6.11 -0.65
C VAL A 287 -18.35 -6.59 -0.33
N VAL A 288 -18.63 -6.74 0.96
CA VAL A 288 -19.91 -7.17 1.54
C VAL A 288 -20.56 -6.01 2.29
N ASP A 289 -19.75 -5.16 2.93
CA ASP A 289 -20.18 -3.93 3.63
C ASP A 289 -19.04 -2.89 3.58
N GLY A 290 -19.39 -1.60 3.58
CA GLY A 290 -18.48 -0.48 3.35
C GLY A 290 -18.14 -0.24 1.85
N PRO A 291 -17.11 0.56 1.53
CA PRO A 291 -16.22 1.25 2.47
C PRO A 291 -16.91 2.41 3.21
N HIS A 292 -16.84 2.38 4.53
CA HIS A 292 -17.28 3.45 5.43
C HIS A 292 -16.15 4.46 5.69
N PRO A 293 -16.45 5.75 5.89
CA PRO A 293 -15.44 6.72 6.32
C PRO A 293 -14.90 6.38 7.70
N VAL A 294 -13.62 6.67 7.94
CA VAL A 294 -13.06 6.64 9.31
C VAL A 294 -13.71 7.77 10.12
N PRO A 295 -14.26 7.51 11.31
CA PRO A 295 -14.91 8.53 12.12
C PRO A 295 -13.87 9.55 12.64
N PRO A 296 -14.20 10.86 12.63
CA PRO A 296 -13.29 11.89 13.11
C PRO A 296 -13.01 11.74 14.60
N CYS A 297 -11.81 12.10 15.02
CA CYS A 297 -11.30 11.91 16.38
C CYS A 297 -11.68 13.10 17.28
N PRO A 298 -12.60 12.95 18.27
CA PRO A 298 -13.05 14.07 19.11
C PRO A 298 -12.08 14.36 20.28
N SER A 299 -10.78 14.18 20.09
CA SER A 299 -9.79 14.19 21.17
C SER A 299 -9.46 15.61 21.66
N PRO A 300 -9.41 15.86 22.99
CA PRO A 300 -9.10 17.17 23.54
C PRO A 300 -7.65 17.62 23.29
N VAL A 301 -6.76 16.73 22.83
CA VAL A 301 -5.35 17.08 22.52
C VAL A 301 -5.10 17.48 21.07
N LEU A 302 -6.10 17.41 20.18
CA LEU A 302 -5.98 17.82 18.77
C LEU A 302 -5.34 19.21 18.61
N GLY A 303 -4.43 19.32 17.63
CA GLY A 303 -3.70 20.54 17.30
C GLY A 303 -2.63 20.95 18.32
N ARG A 304 -2.52 20.30 19.48
CA ARG A 304 -1.52 20.66 20.50
C ARG A 304 -0.15 20.13 20.11
N GLY A 305 0.86 21.01 20.20
CA GLY A 305 2.26 20.64 20.12
C GLY A 305 2.73 19.85 21.35
N PHE A 306 3.77 19.05 21.16
CA PHE A 306 4.41 18.27 22.22
C PHE A 306 5.35 19.17 23.04
N PRO A 307 5.38 19.05 24.39
CA PRO A 307 6.40 19.70 25.20
C PRO A 307 7.81 19.27 24.78
N ALA A 308 8.77 20.20 24.77
CA ALA A 308 10.15 19.95 24.31
C ALA A 308 10.74 18.67 24.92
N ALA A 309 10.75 18.53 26.25
CA ALA A 309 11.28 17.35 26.93
C ALA A 309 10.59 16.02 26.54
N LEU A 310 9.33 16.04 26.09
CA LEU A 310 8.65 14.84 25.58
C LEU A 310 9.07 14.53 24.14
N ARG A 311 9.20 15.53 23.27
CA ARG A 311 9.78 15.35 21.92
C ARG A 311 11.22 14.83 22.02
N ASP A 312 12.02 15.42 22.89
CA ASP A 312 13.44 15.08 23.04
C ASP A 312 13.59 13.63 23.56
N ALA A 313 12.74 13.19 24.49
CA ALA A 313 12.66 11.79 24.91
C ALA A 313 12.13 10.84 23.81
N LEU A 314 11.15 11.28 23.00
CA LEU A 314 10.67 10.51 21.85
C LEU A 314 11.72 10.40 20.75
N ALA A 315 12.62 11.38 20.59
CA ALA A 315 13.71 11.33 19.63
C ALA A 315 14.70 10.20 19.92
N GLU A 316 14.95 9.89 21.20
CA GLU A 316 15.72 8.71 21.61
C GLU A 316 14.98 7.41 21.29
N LEU A 317 13.72 7.27 21.70
CA LEU A 317 12.92 6.06 21.44
C LEU A 317 12.71 5.80 19.93
N VAL A 318 12.55 6.85 19.13
CA VAL A 318 12.51 6.76 17.66
C VAL A 318 13.87 6.32 17.11
N ALA A 319 14.99 6.80 17.67
CA ALA A 319 16.32 6.38 17.26
C ALA A 319 16.62 4.91 17.57
N GLU A 320 16.07 4.36 18.65
CA GLU A 320 16.13 2.93 18.99
C GLU A 320 15.22 2.09 18.06
N ALA A 321 14.09 2.64 17.61
CA ALA A 321 13.10 1.96 16.78
C ALA A 321 13.38 2.00 15.26
N VAL A 322 14.35 2.79 14.79
CA VAL A 322 14.82 2.79 13.38
C VAL A 322 16.06 1.92 13.19
N PRO A 323 16.36 1.45 11.95
CA PRO A 323 17.61 0.75 11.68
C PRO A 323 18.83 1.59 12.07
N ALA A 324 19.78 0.98 12.78
CA ALA A 324 20.93 1.66 13.39
C ALA A 324 21.70 2.65 12.47
N PRO A 325 21.89 2.41 11.15
CA PRO A 325 22.53 3.39 10.26
C PRO A 325 21.79 4.73 10.11
N LEU A 326 20.51 4.80 10.49
CA LEU A 326 19.68 6.02 10.45
C LEU A 326 19.45 6.63 11.85
N ALA A 327 19.87 5.95 12.93
CA ALA A 327 19.49 6.32 14.31
C ALA A 327 19.99 7.72 14.74
N ALA A 328 21.18 8.12 14.28
CA ALA A 328 21.73 9.45 14.57
C ALA A 328 20.92 10.56 13.90
N ASP A 329 20.65 10.42 12.60
CA ASP A 329 19.89 11.41 11.82
C ASP A 329 18.41 11.43 12.22
N ALA A 330 17.81 10.28 12.54
CA ALA A 330 16.44 10.18 13.02
C ALA A 330 16.24 10.87 14.38
N ARG A 331 17.20 10.71 15.32
CA ARG A 331 17.24 11.46 16.58
C ARG A 331 17.30 12.96 16.33
N ALA A 332 18.29 13.40 15.54
CA ALA A 332 18.49 14.82 15.24
C ALA A 332 17.28 15.45 14.55
N LEU A 333 16.68 14.74 13.59
CA LEU A 333 15.48 15.18 12.89
C LEU A 333 14.26 15.24 13.81
N CYS A 334 14.02 14.21 14.63
CA CYS A 334 12.88 14.17 15.54
C CYS A 334 12.97 15.27 16.63
N ALA A 335 14.15 15.50 17.19
CA ALA A 335 14.39 16.55 18.19
C ALA A 335 14.32 17.97 17.61
N ALA A 336 14.69 18.17 16.34
CA ALA A 336 14.63 19.47 15.67
C ALA A 336 13.25 19.80 15.05
N SER A 337 12.35 18.81 14.92
CA SER A 337 11.05 18.96 14.27
C SER A 337 9.95 19.42 15.24
N GLU A 338 8.91 20.05 14.71
CA GLU A 338 7.65 20.15 15.45
C GLU A 338 6.99 18.77 15.55
N LEU A 339 6.46 18.43 16.73
CA LEU A 339 5.61 17.26 16.95
C LEU A 339 4.25 17.72 17.48
N CYS A 340 3.16 17.24 16.89
CA CYS A 340 1.80 17.61 17.28
C CYS A 340 0.81 16.42 17.23
N TRP A 341 -0.33 16.58 17.91
CA TRP A 341 -1.47 15.66 17.77
C TRP A 341 -2.38 16.10 16.63
N ALA A 342 -2.77 15.17 15.76
CA ALA A 342 -3.69 15.42 14.65
C ALA A 342 -4.74 14.32 14.52
N ASP A 343 -5.79 14.59 13.75
CA ASP A 343 -6.59 13.53 13.13
C ASP A 343 -5.90 13.13 11.83
N LEU A 344 -5.55 11.86 11.70
CA LEU A 344 -4.87 11.30 10.52
C LEU A 344 -5.68 10.12 9.94
N GLY A 345 -6.96 9.98 10.33
CA GLY A 345 -7.85 8.90 9.96
C GLY A 345 -7.29 7.51 10.28
N ALA A 346 -6.85 6.78 9.26
CA ALA A 346 -6.30 5.44 9.38
C ALA A 346 -4.77 5.37 9.46
N ARG A 347 -4.08 6.49 9.72
CA ARG A 347 -2.62 6.54 9.93
C ARG A 347 -2.31 6.81 11.40
N ALA A 348 -1.25 6.20 11.93
CA ALA A 348 -0.81 6.45 13.31
C ALA A 348 0.10 7.70 13.41
N ALA A 349 0.83 8.01 12.34
CA ALA A 349 1.65 9.22 12.21
C ALA A 349 1.76 9.68 10.74
N GLY A 350 2.31 10.87 10.52
CA GLY A 350 2.62 11.42 9.20
C GLY A 350 3.55 12.64 9.27
N GLU A 351 4.22 12.97 8.18
CA GLU A 351 5.02 14.20 8.04
C GLU A 351 4.09 15.37 7.69
N LEU A 352 4.39 16.55 8.24
CA LEU A 352 3.73 17.83 8.00
C LEU A 352 4.78 18.87 7.57
N SER A 353 4.31 20.02 7.05
CA SER A 353 5.18 21.17 6.80
C SER A 353 5.83 21.65 8.11
N GLY A 354 7.12 21.35 8.31
CA GLY A 354 7.89 21.73 9.51
C GLY A 354 8.10 20.61 10.55
N GLY A 355 7.53 19.41 10.37
CA GLY A 355 7.72 18.33 11.34
C GLY A 355 6.81 17.13 11.14
N PHE A 356 6.32 16.53 12.23
CA PHE A 356 5.50 15.33 12.20
C PHE A 356 4.25 15.46 13.08
N ALA A 357 3.23 14.67 12.76
CA ALA A 357 2.03 14.52 13.58
C ALA A 357 1.81 13.05 13.95
N VAL A 358 1.16 12.84 15.09
CA VAL A 358 0.68 11.54 15.57
C VAL A 358 -0.83 11.58 15.81
N HIS A 359 -1.49 10.44 15.63
CA HIS A 359 -2.94 10.36 15.69
C HIS A 359 -3.46 10.56 17.13
N ALA A 360 -4.33 11.54 17.36
CA ALA A 360 -4.80 11.92 18.70
C ALA A 360 -5.50 10.78 19.46
N ALA A 361 -6.17 9.86 18.76
CA ALA A 361 -6.73 8.65 19.38
C ALA A 361 -5.68 7.75 20.08
N LEU A 362 -4.37 7.86 19.79
CA LEU A 362 -3.33 7.20 20.58
C LEU A 362 -3.31 7.72 22.03
N TRP A 363 -3.51 9.02 22.24
CA TRP A 363 -3.71 9.60 23.58
C TRP A 363 -4.95 8.99 24.23
N ASP A 364 -6.12 9.15 23.60
CA ASP A 364 -7.42 8.74 24.16
C ASP A 364 -7.50 7.24 24.50
N ARG A 365 -6.81 6.38 23.73
CA ARG A 365 -6.88 4.92 23.87
C ARG A 365 -5.71 4.29 24.61
N ILE A 366 -4.52 4.91 24.64
CA ILE A 366 -3.30 4.32 25.22
C ILE A 366 -2.82 5.08 26.47
N ALA A 367 -3.04 6.39 26.60
CA ALA A 367 -2.69 7.11 27.83
C ALA A 367 -3.37 6.54 29.09
N PRO A 368 -4.65 6.10 29.07
CA PRO A 368 -5.28 5.41 30.20
C PRO A 368 -4.64 4.05 30.56
N LEU A 369 -3.83 3.48 29.66
CA LEU A 369 -3.11 2.22 29.85
C LEU A 369 -1.67 2.43 30.35
N GLY A 370 -1.28 3.69 30.62
CA GLY A 370 0.01 4.09 31.19
C GLY A 370 0.91 4.85 30.21
N LEU A 371 1.54 5.92 30.69
CA LEU A 371 2.37 6.82 29.87
C LEU A 371 3.58 6.14 29.22
N ALA A 372 4.16 5.12 29.85
CA ALA A 372 5.24 4.33 29.24
C ALA A 372 4.75 3.56 27.99
N ARG A 373 3.54 3.00 28.04
CA ARG A 373 2.93 2.32 26.89
C ARG A 373 2.56 3.29 25.77
N LEU A 374 2.11 4.50 26.13
CA LEU A 374 1.89 5.58 25.18
C LEU A 374 3.21 5.99 24.49
N ALA A 375 4.31 6.17 25.24
CA ALA A 375 5.60 6.57 24.69
C ALA A 375 6.15 5.55 23.67
N LEU A 376 6.03 4.24 23.96
CA LEU A 376 6.38 3.18 23.02
C LEU A 376 5.51 3.22 21.75
N ALA A 377 4.18 3.30 21.89
CA ALA A 377 3.27 3.37 20.75
C ALA A 377 3.47 4.63 19.87
N LEU A 378 3.91 5.74 20.47
CA LEU A 378 4.29 6.95 19.75
C LEU A 378 5.61 6.77 18.97
N ALA A 379 6.62 6.13 19.57
CA ALA A 379 7.87 5.82 18.90
C ALA A 379 7.68 4.83 17.73
N GLU A 380 6.90 3.76 17.94
CA GLU A 380 6.51 2.80 16.89
C GLU A 380 5.78 3.48 15.72
N ALA A 381 4.91 4.46 16.01
CA ALA A 381 4.20 5.21 14.99
C ALA A 381 5.10 6.18 14.21
N LEU A 382 6.00 6.89 14.90
CA LEU A 382 6.90 7.88 14.31
C LEU A 382 8.07 7.27 13.53
N ALA A 383 8.68 6.18 14.02
CA ALA A 383 9.86 5.56 13.45
C ALA A 383 9.83 5.33 11.91
N PRO A 384 8.77 4.71 11.32
CA PRO A 384 8.72 4.53 9.86
C PRO A 384 8.60 5.85 9.08
N VAL A 385 7.97 6.88 9.66
CA VAL A 385 7.81 8.20 9.03
C VAL A 385 9.14 8.98 9.08
N VAL A 386 9.77 9.02 10.25
CA VAL A 386 11.06 9.70 10.46
C VAL A 386 12.16 9.03 9.63
N ALA A 387 12.23 7.69 9.59
CA ALA A 387 13.19 6.97 8.75
C ALA A 387 12.99 7.25 7.25
N ALA A 388 11.76 7.37 6.78
CA ALA A 388 11.46 7.74 5.40
C ALA A 388 11.92 9.18 5.09
N ALA A 389 11.65 10.13 5.99
CA ALA A 389 12.08 11.52 5.86
C ALA A 389 13.62 11.66 5.85
N VAL A 390 14.33 10.94 6.72
CA VAL A 390 15.81 10.88 6.72
C VAL A 390 16.32 10.35 5.37
N ALA A 391 15.80 9.21 4.90
CA ALA A 391 16.25 8.58 3.66
C ALA A 391 16.01 9.48 2.43
N GLN A 392 14.88 10.17 2.37
CA GLN A 392 14.57 11.12 1.30
C GLN A 392 15.50 12.34 1.33
N ARG A 393 15.78 12.90 2.51
CA ARG A 393 16.70 14.04 2.68
C ARG A 393 18.15 13.67 2.31
N ALA A 394 18.59 12.46 2.66
CA ALA A 394 19.90 11.92 2.25
C ALA A 394 19.98 11.72 0.73
N ALA A 395 18.93 11.18 0.09
CA ALA A 395 18.88 11.03 -1.37
C ALA A 395 18.90 12.39 -2.09
N ALA A 396 18.14 13.38 -1.61
CA ALA A 396 18.13 14.74 -2.16
C ALA A 396 19.50 15.43 -2.03
N ALA A 397 20.16 15.30 -0.87
CA ALA A 397 21.51 15.83 -0.67
C ALA A 397 22.57 15.17 -1.56
N GLY A 398 22.43 13.86 -1.85
CA GLY A 398 23.27 13.14 -2.81
C GLY A 398 23.00 13.50 -4.27
N SER A 399 21.75 13.83 -4.60
CA SER A 399 21.29 14.18 -5.97
C SER A 399 21.50 15.65 -6.33
N ALA A 400 21.82 16.52 -5.36
CA ALA A 400 22.15 17.91 -5.61
C ALA A 400 23.34 18.00 -6.59
N PRO A 401 23.21 18.70 -7.74
CA PRO A 401 24.28 18.77 -8.71
C PRO A 401 25.50 19.44 -8.08
N ARG A 402 26.64 18.73 -8.10
CA ARG A 402 27.95 19.28 -7.71
C ARG A 402 28.41 20.30 -8.76
N TYR A 403 27.72 21.44 -8.81
CA TYR A 403 28.18 22.61 -9.55
C TYR A 403 29.64 22.86 -9.19
N ALA A 404 30.45 23.05 -10.23
CA ALA A 404 31.89 22.95 -10.10
C ALA A 404 32.40 23.84 -8.97
N ARG A 405 33.23 23.27 -8.09
CA ARG A 405 34.20 24.08 -7.36
C ARG A 405 35.07 24.74 -8.42
N THR A 406 34.78 25.99 -8.75
CA THR A 406 35.63 26.82 -9.59
C THR A 406 36.99 26.89 -8.90
N SER A 407 37.96 26.16 -9.44
CA SER A 407 39.36 26.32 -9.03
C SER A 407 39.70 27.81 -9.07
N PRO A 408 40.32 28.39 -8.04
CA PRO A 408 40.85 29.73 -8.14
C PRO A 408 41.78 29.78 -9.36
N GLN A 409 41.55 30.72 -10.28
CA GLN A 409 42.59 31.03 -11.25
C GLN A 409 43.73 31.69 -10.47
N GLU A 410 44.86 30.98 -10.37
CA GLU A 410 46.11 31.57 -9.92
C GLU A 410 46.55 32.60 -10.96
N SER A 411 46.18 33.85 -10.73
CA SER A 411 46.70 34.99 -11.48
C SER A 411 48.20 35.13 -11.23
N ARG A 412 48.95 35.36 -12.32
CA ARG A 412 50.36 35.72 -12.31
C ARG A 412 50.55 37.20 -11.99
#